data_AF-A0A1R3GJB8-F1
#
_entry.id   AF-A0A1R3GJB8-F1
#
_cell.length_a   1.000
_cell.length_b   1.000
_cell.length_c   1.000
_cell.angle_alpha   90.00
_cell.angle_beta   90.00
_cell.angle_gamma   90.00
#
_symmetry.space_group_name_H-M   'P 1'
#
loop_
_entity.id
_entity.type
_entity.pdbx_description
1 polymer ?
#
loop_
_entity_poly.entity_id
_entity_poly.type
_entity_poly.pdbx_seq_one_letter_code
_entity_poly.pdbx_strand_id
1 'polypeptide(L)'
;MSEMRIISSSIVQATNHQKSSRIDLSPWDLVILPVAQIQKGLLFQKPTPDMQETLIHHLKASLSKTLDYFPPLAGRLSTVDHEEDDSISYFIDCNNAGALFIHAAADSVSISDIIKSVYVPKIVHSFFPLNGLKNYEGVSNPLLGIQALLCHTWRSVIRNININGDEVIFYCFAIGARQRLQELHESYFGNAIHGTVLSMKAKELLEEGIGKAALQMNRVIAAMTEQSLKSFLVSWAASPRMASMAFVTNMSKVLSVNSSPWFNMYGNDFGWGKPIAVRSGPELKYDAKTTLFCGAEEGSIDIEARLSLETLEAMANDEEFMDSVAF
;
A
#
# COMPACT_ATOMS: atom_id res chain seq x y z
N MET A 1 -18.89 -9.64 -20.25
CA MET A 1 -18.01 -8.98 -19.27
C MET A 1 -18.43 -7.52 -19.24
N SER A 2 -18.74 -6.96 -18.07
CA SER A 2 -19.08 -5.53 -17.96
C SER A 2 -17.82 -4.73 -18.28
N GLU A 3 -17.77 -4.05 -19.42
CA GLU A 3 -16.63 -3.21 -19.77
C GLU A 3 -16.81 -1.81 -19.21
N MET A 4 -15.76 -1.28 -18.60
CA MET A 4 -15.72 0.13 -18.22
C MET A 4 -15.60 0.97 -19.51
N ARG A 5 -16.43 2.01 -19.60
CA ARG A 5 -16.38 2.99 -20.69
C ARG A 5 -15.76 4.29 -20.20
N ILE A 6 -14.65 4.70 -20.79
CA ILE A 6 -14.05 6.02 -20.54
C ILE A 6 -14.97 7.09 -21.15
N ILE A 7 -15.41 8.04 -20.32
CA ILE A 7 -16.23 9.19 -20.72
C ILE A 7 -15.34 10.36 -21.13
N SER A 8 -14.29 10.64 -20.34
CA SER A 8 -13.31 11.67 -20.67
C SER A 8 -11.96 11.39 -20.02
N SER A 9 -10.89 11.86 -20.64
CA SER A 9 -9.53 11.85 -20.12
C SER A 9 -8.97 13.27 -20.22
N SER A 10 -8.31 13.75 -19.17
CA SER A 10 -7.70 15.07 -19.15
C SER A 10 -6.48 15.10 -18.23
N ILE A 11 -5.53 15.98 -18.51
CA ILE A 11 -4.43 16.29 -17.60
C ILE A 11 -4.84 17.49 -16.74
N VAL A 12 -4.75 17.33 -15.42
CA VAL A 12 -5.00 18.41 -14.44
C VAL A 12 -3.66 18.93 -13.95
N GLN A 13 -3.44 20.22 -14.08
CA GLN A 13 -2.20 20.90 -13.70
C GLN A 13 -2.43 21.74 -12.44
N ALA A 14 -1.37 22.11 -11.75
CA ALA A 14 -1.37 23.11 -10.71
C ALA A 14 -1.74 24.49 -11.30
N THR A 15 -2.50 25.28 -10.55
CA THR A 15 -3.06 26.58 -10.99
C THR A 15 -2.05 27.71 -10.85
N ASN A 16 -1.22 27.66 -9.81
CA ASN A 16 -0.28 28.71 -9.41
C ASN A 16 1.16 28.21 -9.46
N HIS A 17 1.51 27.50 -10.53
CA HIS A 17 2.84 26.92 -10.67
C HIS A 17 3.92 28.01 -10.67
N GLN A 18 4.76 28.01 -9.63
CA GLN A 18 6.01 28.76 -9.60
C GLN A 18 7.07 28.07 -10.47
N LYS A 19 8.28 28.65 -10.57
CA LYS A 19 9.38 28.08 -11.38
C LYS A 19 9.61 26.60 -11.07
N SER A 20 9.84 25.78 -12.10
CA SER A 20 10.14 24.34 -11.93
C SER A 20 11.27 24.14 -10.91
N SER A 21 11.10 23.16 -10.05
CA SER A 21 12.06 22.75 -9.04
C SER A 21 12.42 21.28 -9.19
N ARG A 22 13.67 20.96 -8.88
CA ARG A 22 14.19 19.60 -8.85
C ARG A 22 14.15 19.07 -7.41
N ILE A 23 13.68 17.85 -7.24
CA ILE A 23 13.71 17.11 -5.97
C ILE A 23 14.42 15.79 -6.19
N ASP A 24 15.64 15.66 -5.63
CA ASP A 24 16.41 14.43 -5.72
C ASP A 24 15.77 13.31 -4.89
N LEU A 25 15.80 12.09 -5.42
CA LEU A 25 15.27 10.92 -4.73
C LEU A 25 16.21 10.48 -3.61
N SER A 26 15.66 10.23 -2.42
CA SER A 26 16.42 9.67 -1.29
C SER A 26 16.74 8.18 -1.51
N PRO A 27 17.67 7.60 -0.73
CA PRO A 27 17.88 6.15 -0.72
C PRO A 27 16.58 5.35 -0.53
N TRP A 28 15.65 5.81 0.31
CA TRP A 28 14.37 5.11 0.50
C TRP A 28 13.47 5.18 -0.73
N ASP A 29 13.48 6.28 -1.47
CA ASP A 29 12.75 6.41 -2.74
C ASP A 29 13.36 5.49 -3.80
N LEU A 30 14.69 5.47 -3.90
CA LEU A 30 15.44 4.68 -4.88
C LEU A 30 15.29 3.17 -4.64
N VAL A 31 15.27 2.73 -3.37
CA VAL A 31 15.09 1.32 -3.02
C VAL A 31 13.78 0.78 -3.58
N ILE A 32 12.68 1.53 -3.47
CA ILE A 32 11.36 1.05 -3.89
C ILE A 32 11.00 1.44 -5.33
N LEU A 33 11.87 2.19 -6.01
CA LEU A 33 11.67 2.61 -7.39
C LEU A 33 11.37 1.42 -8.32
N PRO A 34 11.87 0.18 -8.10
CA PRO A 34 11.50 -0.98 -8.90
C PRO A 34 10.22 -1.74 -8.49
N VAL A 35 9.47 -1.31 -7.47
CA VAL A 35 8.25 -1.99 -6.99
C VAL A 35 6.98 -1.41 -7.63
N ALA A 36 6.05 -2.25 -8.08
CA ALA A 36 4.78 -1.86 -8.75
C ALA A 36 3.91 -0.85 -7.94
N GLN A 37 2.97 -0.13 -8.56
CA GLN A 37 2.27 1.08 -8.07
C GLN A 37 1.14 0.66 -7.14
N ILE A 38 0.96 1.39 -6.05
CA ILE A 38 -0.11 1.20 -5.07
C ILE A 38 -1.27 1.88 -5.74
N GLN A 39 -2.31 1.09 -5.84
CA GLN A 39 -3.57 1.52 -6.36
C GLN A 39 -4.56 1.35 -5.22
N LYS A 40 -5.12 2.45 -4.75
CA LYS A 40 -6.17 2.49 -3.73
C LYS A 40 -7.44 3.04 -4.37
N GLY A 41 -8.55 2.34 -4.17
CA GLY A 41 -9.87 2.75 -4.61
C GLY A 41 -10.72 3.09 -3.40
N LEU A 42 -11.32 4.27 -3.42
CA LEU A 42 -12.31 4.71 -2.46
C LEU A 42 -13.69 4.60 -3.10
N LEU A 43 -14.59 3.85 -2.48
CA LEU A 43 -15.98 3.72 -2.94
C LEU A 43 -16.86 4.65 -2.11
N PHE A 44 -17.65 5.49 -2.77
CA PHE A 44 -18.56 6.45 -2.13
C PHE A 44 -20.00 6.10 -2.46
N GLN A 45 -20.95 6.46 -1.59
CA GLN A 45 -22.36 6.46 -2.00
C GLN A 45 -22.56 7.35 -3.22
N LYS A 46 -23.49 6.96 -4.10
CA LYS A 46 -23.80 7.75 -5.29
C LYS A 46 -24.37 9.10 -4.84
N PRO A 47 -23.78 10.24 -5.26
CA PRO A 47 -24.26 11.55 -4.87
C PRO A 47 -25.63 11.85 -5.48
N THR A 48 -26.33 12.87 -4.98
CA THR A 48 -27.62 13.30 -5.54
C THR A 48 -27.47 13.77 -6.99
N PRO A 49 -28.54 13.76 -7.81
CA PRO A 49 -28.48 14.18 -9.21
C PRO A 49 -27.85 15.58 -9.39
N ASP A 50 -28.27 16.56 -8.59
CA ASP A 50 -27.76 17.94 -8.65
C ASP A 50 -26.24 18.01 -8.40
N MET A 51 -25.72 17.17 -7.49
CA MET A 51 -24.30 17.10 -7.22
C MET A 51 -23.53 16.42 -8.35
N GLN A 52 -24.12 15.41 -9.00
CA GLN A 52 -23.47 14.69 -10.10
C GLN A 52 -23.13 15.61 -11.28
N GLU A 53 -23.95 16.62 -11.56
CA GLU A 53 -23.72 17.56 -12.68
C GLU A 53 -22.42 18.35 -12.52
N THR A 54 -22.06 18.70 -11.28
CA THR A 54 -20.88 19.54 -10.99
C THR A 54 -19.70 18.74 -10.42
N LEU A 55 -19.92 17.47 -10.07
CA LEU A 55 -18.96 16.61 -9.38
C LEU A 55 -17.60 16.54 -10.05
N ILE A 56 -17.57 16.23 -11.35
CA ILE A 56 -16.33 16.04 -12.10
C ILE A 56 -15.55 17.34 -12.20
N HIS A 57 -16.26 18.47 -12.39
CA HIS A 57 -15.64 19.78 -12.40
C HIS A 57 -15.07 20.12 -11.02
N HIS A 58 -15.84 19.87 -9.95
CA HIS A 58 -15.40 20.09 -8.57
C HIS A 58 -14.13 19.29 -8.24
N LEU A 59 -14.09 18.00 -8.58
CA LEU A 59 -12.94 17.12 -8.37
C LEU A 59 -11.69 17.57 -9.14
N LYS A 60 -11.85 18.01 -10.40
CA LYS A 60 -10.73 18.56 -11.17
C LYS A 60 -10.21 19.87 -10.56
N ALA A 61 -11.11 20.74 -10.13
CA ALA A 61 -10.75 22.02 -9.53
C ALA A 61 -10.07 21.85 -8.17
N SER A 62 -10.54 20.92 -7.33
CA SER A 62 -9.90 20.62 -6.05
C SER A 62 -8.53 19.96 -6.27
N LEU A 63 -8.40 19.01 -7.21
CA LEU A 63 -7.11 18.42 -7.58
C LEU A 63 -6.12 19.49 -8.07
N SER A 64 -6.54 20.39 -8.96
CA SER A 64 -5.72 21.52 -9.46
C SER A 64 -5.15 22.37 -8.30
N LYS A 65 -5.98 22.68 -7.30
CA LYS A 65 -5.55 23.41 -6.10
C LYS A 65 -4.63 22.58 -5.21
N THR A 66 -4.91 21.29 -5.04
CA THR A 66 -4.04 20.38 -4.26
C THR A 66 -2.64 20.29 -4.89
N LEU A 67 -2.54 20.23 -6.22
CA LEU A 67 -1.26 20.19 -6.93
C LEU A 67 -0.40 21.45 -6.72
N ASP A 68 -1.00 22.59 -6.32
CA ASP A 68 -0.23 23.78 -5.92
C ASP A 68 0.61 23.53 -4.65
N TYR A 69 0.12 22.67 -3.74
CA TYR A 69 0.80 22.31 -2.49
C TYR A 69 1.69 21.07 -2.63
N PHE A 70 1.43 20.23 -3.64
CA PHE A 70 2.19 19.02 -3.91
C PHE A 70 2.74 19.00 -5.35
N PRO A 71 3.70 19.89 -5.69
CA PRO A 71 4.31 19.94 -7.01
C PRO A 71 4.83 18.60 -7.56
N PRO A 72 5.40 17.67 -6.74
CA PRO A 72 5.87 16.38 -7.24
C PRO A 72 4.78 15.56 -7.97
N LEU A 73 3.52 15.67 -7.54
CA LEU A 73 2.40 14.90 -8.11
C LEU A 73 2.02 15.35 -9.53
N ALA A 74 2.38 16.58 -9.90
CA ALA A 74 2.24 17.10 -11.26
C ALA A 74 3.56 17.04 -12.06
N GLY A 75 4.66 16.59 -11.45
CA GLY A 75 5.97 16.51 -12.07
C GLY A 75 6.20 15.25 -12.88
N ARG A 76 7.46 15.01 -13.27
CA ARG A 76 7.90 13.78 -13.94
C ARG A 76 9.19 13.28 -13.30
N LEU A 77 9.32 11.96 -13.19
CA LEU A 77 10.60 11.33 -12.90
C LEU A 77 11.56 11.62 -14.06
N SER A 78 12.79 12.01 -13.75
CA SER A 78 13.84 12.32 -14.70
C SER A 78 15.19 11.82 -14.18
N THR A 79 16.19 11.78 -15.06
CA THR A 79 17.53 11.28 -14.79
C THR A 79 18.61 12.25 -15.25
N VAL A 80 19.74 12.23 -14.56
CA VAL A 80 21.00 12.82 -15.04
C VAL A 80 22.06 11.73 -15.03
N ASP A 81 22.67 11.49 -16.18
CA ASP A 81 23.83 10.62 -16.33
C ASP A 81 25.11 11.39 -15.98
N HIS A 82 25.97 10.77 -15.18
CA HIS A 82 27.25 11.32 -14.76
C HIS A 82 28.37 10.50 -15.39
N GLU A 83 28.91 10.99 -16.51
CA GLU A 83 29.96 10.28 -17.27
C GLU A 83 31.27 10.10 -16.48
N GLU A 84 31.52 10.96 -15.48
CA GLU A 84 32.74 10.94 -14.66
C GLU A 84 32.85 9.69 -13.78
N ASP A 85 31.72 9.13 -13.33
CA ASP A 85 31.67 7.98 -12.41
C ASP A 85 30.71 6.87 -12.85
N ASP A 86 30.19 6.94 -14.09
CA ASP A 86 29.23 5.98 -14.66
C ASP A 86 27.98 5.78 -13.79
N SER A 87 27.52 6.88 -13.16
CA SER A 87 26.36 6.87 -12.26
C SER A 87 25.16 7.60 -12.84
N ILE A 88 23.96 7.27 -12.33
CA ILE A 88 22.70 7.91 -12.72
C ILE A 88 22.02 8.46 -11.47
N SER A 89 21.73 9.76 -11.49
CA SER A 89 20.88 10.39 -10.48
C SER A 89 19.42 10.40 -10.93
N TYR A 90 18.51 9.99 -10.04
CA TYR A 90 17.07 10.10 -10.27
C TYR A 90 16.48 11.24 -9.44
N PHE A 91 15.58 12.01 -10.06
CA PHE A 91 14.93 13.14 -9.42
C PHE A 91 13.53 13.35 -9.99
N ILE A 92 12.70 14.09 -9.26
CA ILE A 92 11.41 14.57 -9.75
C ILE A 92 11.63 15.99 -10.27
N ASP A 93 11.40 16.17 -11.57
CA ASP A 93 11.25 17.48 -12.19
C ASP A 93 9.81 17.95 -11.95
N CYS A 94 9.64 18.92 -11.06
CA CYS A 94 8.34 19.50 -10.74
C CYS A 94 7.89 20.48 -11.83
N ASN A 95 7.81 20.01 -13.08
CA ASN A 95 7.54 20.80 -14.28
C ASN A 95 6.05 21.08 -14.54
N ASN A 96 5.17 20.68 -13.62
CA ASN A 96 3.73 20.83 -13.76
C ASN A 96 3.16 20.25 -15.06
N ALA A 97 3.76 19.17 -15.58
CA ALA A 97 3.18 18.39 -16.68
C ALA A 97 1.81 17.76 -16.32
N GLY A 98 1.39 17.84 -15.06
CA GLY A 98 0.05 17.55 -14.58
C GLY A 98 -0.21 16.08 -14.31
N ALA A 99 -1.29 15.82 -13.58
CA ALA A 99 -1.78 14.51 -13.21
C ALA A 99 -2.90 14.06 -14.15
N LEU A 100 -2.89 12.78 -14.53
CA LEU A 100 -3.94 12.21 -15.36
C LEU A 100 -5.24 12.04 -14.56
N PHE A 101 -6.33 12.59 -15.10
CA PHE A 101 -7.68 12.45 -14.56
C PHE A 101 -8.57 11.76 -15.58
N ILE A 102 -9.06 10.56 -15.23
CA ILE A 102 -9.97 9.77 -16.05
C ILE A 102 -11.35 9.76 -15.40
N HIS A 103 -12.37 10.15 -16.18
CA HIS A 103 -13.77 9.97 -15.83
C HIS A 103 -14.34 8.84 -16.68
N ALA A 104 -14.91 7.82 -16.04
CA ALA A 104 -15.43 6.63 -16.69
C ALA A 104 -16.74 6.16 -16.03
N ALA A 105 -17.50 5.33 -16.74
CA ALA A 105 -18.70 4.69 -16.24
C ALA A 105 -18.66 3.17 -16.43
N ALA A 106 -19.32 2.46 -15.52
CA ALA A 106 -19.58 1.04 -15.61
C ALA A 106 -21.11 0.83 -15.55
N ASP A 107 -21.76 0.85 -16.71
CA ASP A 107 -23.23 0.95 -16.82
C ASP A 107 -23.97 -0.29 -16.28
N SER A 108 -23.27 -1.42 -16.08
CA SER A 108 -23.82 -2.71 -15.64
C SER A 108 -23.37 -3.14 -14.24
N VAL A 109 -22.76 -2.25 -13.46
CA VAL A 109 -22.24 -2.57 -12.12
C VAL A 109 -22.72 -1.54 -11.10
N SER A 110 -23.30 -2.03 -10.01
CA SER A 110 -23.65 -1.24 -8.84
C SER A 110 -22.58 -1.36 -7.77
N ILE A 111 -22.58 -0.42 -6.82
CA ILE A 111 -21.71 -0.49 -5.64
C ILE A 111 -22.01 -1.74 -4.80
N SER A 112 -23.29 -2.16 -4.74
CA SER A 112 -23.70 -3.35 -4.00
C SER A 112 -23.03 -4.61 -4.54
N ASP A 113 -22.81 -4.69 -5.86
CA ASP A 113 -22.14 -5.84 -6.49
C ASP A 113 -20.66 -5.96 -6.07
N ILE A 114 -20.07 -4.87 -5.59
CA ILE A 114 -18.67 -4.81 -5.13
C ILE A 114 -18.55 -5.03 -3.62
N ILE A 115 -19.47 -4.45 -2.84
CA ILE A 115 -19.41 -4.50 -1.38
C ILE A 115 -19.91 -5.85 -0.85
N LYS A 116 -20.99 -6.40 -1.40
CA LYS A 116 -21.58 -7.66 -0.90
C LYS A 116 -20.90 -8.93 -1.42
N SER A 117 -19.93 -8.80 -2.31
CA SER A 117 -19.23 -9.95 -2.87
C SER A 117 -18.16 -10.45 -1.90
N VAL A 118 -18.18 -11.76 -1.61
CA VAL A 118 -17.17 -12.44 -0.79
C VAL A 118 -15.77 -12.34 -1.41
N TYR A 119 -15.68 -12.44 -2.74
CA TYR A 119 -14.44 -12.24 -3.49
C TYR A 119 -14.41 -10.86 -4.15
N VAL A 120 -13.23 -10.24 -4.28
CA VAL A 120 -13.08 -8.98 -5.03
C VAL A 120 -13.49 -9.21 -6.49
N PRO A 121 -14.58 -8.59 -6.98
CA PRO A 121 -15.04 -8.84 -8.35
C PRO A 121 -14.00 -8.39 -9.38
N LYS A 122 -13.85 -9.15 -10.49
CA LYS A 122 -12.85 -8.84 -11.52
C LYS A 122 -12.97 -7.42 -12.09
N ILE A 123 -14.17 -6.84 -12.11
CA ILE A 123 -14.41 -5.46 -12.55
C ILE A 123 -13.65 -4.42 -11.71
N VAL A 124 -13.37 -4.72 -10.44
CA VAL A 124 -12.57 -3.84 -9.57
C VAL A 124 -11.16 -3.64 -10.14
N HIS A 125 -10.59 -4.65 -10.81
CA HIS A 125 -9.29 -4.51 -11.45
C HIS A 125 -9.31 -3.53 -12.62
N SER A 126 -10.44 -3.43 -13.32
CA SER A 126 -10.63 -2.50 -14.41
C SER A 126 -10.65 -1.05 -13.94
N PHE A 127 -11.01 -0.78 -12.66
CA PHE A 127 -11.06 0.56 -12.08
C PHE A 127 -9.69 1.25 -11.96
N PHE A 128 -8.60 0.52 -12.10
CA PHE A 128 -7.25 1.02 -11.90
C PHE A 128 -6.52 1.13 -13.26
N PRO A 129 -6.35 2.35 -13.81
CA PRO A 129 -5.79 2.55 -15.15
C PRO A 129 -4.26 2.44 -15.21
N LEU A 130 -3.58 2.30 -14.08
CA LEU A 130 -2.12 2.36 -13.94
C LEU A 130 -1.49 0.99 -13.67
N ASN A 131 -2.08 -0.06 -14.22
CA ASN A 131 -1.53 -1.40 -14.11
C ASN A 131 -0.13 -1.43 -14.76
N GLY A 132 0.92 -1.70 -13.98
CA GLY A 132 2.32 -1.83 -14.41
C GLY A 132 3.27 -0.71 -13.97
N LEU A 133 2.82 0.28 -13.19
CA LEU A 133 3.67 1.41 -12.74
C LEU A 133 4.16 1.22 -11.30
N LYS A 134 4.80 2.18 -10.57
CA LYS A 134 5.59 1.96 -9.31
C LYS A 134 5.43 3.01 -8.17
N ASN A 135 5.71 2.66 -6.90
CA ASN A 135 5.00 3.09 -5.65
C ASN A 135 5.55 4.17 -4.67
N TYR A 136 4.68 4.90 -3.92
CA TYR A 136 5.03 5.89 -2.85
C TYR A 136 3.85 6.22 -1.84
N GLU A 137 4.12 6.38 -0.50
CA GLU A 137 3.36 7.03 0.67
C GLU A 137 2.49 6.29 1.79
N GLY A 138 2.55 6.76 3.09
CA GLY A 138 1.58 6.53 4.23
C GLY A 138 2.06 6.52 5.74
N VAL A 139 1.22 6.68 6.81
CA VAL A 139 1.44 7.24 8.21
C VAL A 139 1.27 6.29 9.50
N SER A 140 1.19 6.79 10.77
CA SER A 140 1.60 6.20 12.11
C SER A 140 0.60 6.09 13.33
N ASN A 141 1.03 5.36 14.42
CA ASN A 141 0.51 5.04 15.81
C ASN A 141 -0.56 3.92 15.96
N PRO A 142 -0.68 3.06 17.04
CA PRO A 142 0.26 2.37 17.95
C PRO A 142 0.23 0.81 17.83
N LEU A 143 1.38 0.14 18.08
CA LEU A 143 1.77 -1.15 17.47
C LEU A 143 1.11 -2.45 17.98
N LEU A 144 0.55 -2.51 19.20
CA LEU A 144 0.32 -3.80 19.87
C LEU A 144 -0.85 -4.61 19.30
N GLY A 145 -1.98 -3.97 18.96
CA GLY A 145 -3.14 -4.65 18.38
C GLY A 145 -2.87 -5.19 16.97
N ILE A 146 -2.05 -4.48 16.19
CA ILE A 146 -1.66 -4.93 14.86
C ILE A 146 -0.73 -6.12 14.92
N GLN A 147 0.27 -6.10 15.79
CA GLN A 147 1.21 -7.24 15.91
C GLN A 147 0.46 -8.55 16.18
N ALA A 148 -0.53 -8.53 17.08
CA ALA A 148 -1.37 -9.68 17.36
C ALA A 148 -2.18 -10.12 16.14
N LEU A 149 -2.84 -9.19 15.44
CA LEU A 149 -3.62 -9.47 14.24
C LEU A 149 -2.77 -10.04 13.09
N LEU A 150 -1.58 -9.47 12.87
CA LEU A 150 -0.63 -9.93 11.86
C LEU A 150 -0.12 -11.34 12.18
N CYS A 151 0.22 -11.60 13.45
CA CYS A 151 0.66 -12.93 13.88
C CYS A 151 -0.46 -13.96 13.80
N HIS A 152 -1.70 -13.58 14.12
CA HIS A 152 -2.88 -14.45 13.98
C HIS A 152 -3.13 -14.82 12.52
N THR A 153 -3.09 -13.83 11.62
CA THR A 153 -3.24 -14.06 10.17
C THR A 153 -2.11 -14.94 9.65
N TRP A 154 -0.86 -14.67 10.06
CA TRP A 154 0.29 -15.49 9.66
C TRP A 154 0.18 -16.93 10.13
N ARG A 155 -0.15 -17.14 11.40
CA ARG A 155 -0.35 -18.49 11.96
C ARG A 155 -1.48 -19.22 11.25
N SER A 156 -2.58 -18.54 10.96
CA SER A 156 -3.74 -19.13 10.27
C SER A 156 -3.36 -19.58 8.86
N VAL A 157 -2.62 -18.76 8.09
CA VAL A 157 -2.12 -19.18 6.76
C VAL A 157 -1.20 -20.38 6.88
N ILE A 158 -0.20 -20.32 7.77
CA ILE A 158 0.80 -21.39 7.92
C ILE A 158 0.16 -22.72 8.34
N ARG A 159 -0.84 -22.68 9.22
CA ARG A 159 -1.59 -23.87 9.64
C ARG A 159 -2.31 -24.55 8.47
N ASN A 160 -2.75 -23.77 7.48
CA ASN A 160 -3.59 -24.23 6.39
C ASN A 160 -2.83 -24.61 5.11
N ILE A 161 -1.50 -24.44 5.05
CA ILE A 161 -0.68 -24.78 3.87
C ILE A 161 0.15 -26.07 4.01
N ASN A 162 -0.10 -26.88 5.05
CA ASN A 162 0.53 -28.18 5.31
C ASN A 162 2.08 -28.18 5.15
N ILE A 163 2.73 -27.16 5.72
CA ILE A 163 4.19 -27.03 5.70
C ILE A 163 4.85 -27.89 6.79
N ASN A 164 6.03 -28.44 6.52
CA ASN A 164 6.81 -29.16 7.52
C ASN A 164 7.18 -28.23 8.69
N GLY A 165 6.91 -28.66 9.93
CA GLY A 165 7.16 -27.87 11.14
C GLY A 165 8.61 -27.38 11.33
N ASP A 166 9.61 -28.08 10.78
CA ASP A 166 11.02 -27.67 10.87
C ASP A 166 11.46 -26.65 9.81
N GLU A 167 10.61 -26.36 8.83
CA GLU A 167 10.88 -25.36 7.80
C GLU A 167 10.88 -23.94 8.36
N VAL A 168 11.79 -23.12 7.86
CA VAL A 168 11.85 -21.70 8.19
C VAL A 168 10.87 -20.93 7.31
N ILE A 169 9.97 -20.21 7.96
CA ILE A 169 8.96 -19.34 7.36
C ILE A 169 9.32 -17.87 7.62
N PHE A 170 8.83 -17.00 6.74
CA PHE A 170 9.18 -15.58 6.73
C PHE A 170 7.91 -14.72 6.73
N TYR A 171 7.96 -13.64 7.49
CA TYR A 171 6.94 -12.61 7.51
C TYR A 171 7.54 -11.27 7.13
N CYS A 172 7.14 -10.73 5.97
CA CYS A 172 7.65 -9.46 5.44
C CYS A 172 6.71 -8.32 5.76
N PHE A 173 7.24 -7.23 6.32
CA PHE A 173 6.48 -6.02 6.61
C PHE A 173 7.37 -4.78 6.55
N ALA A 174 6.75 -3.61 6.45
CA ALA A 174 7.47 -2.33 6.44
C ALA A 174 7.29 -1.58 7.76
N ILE A 175 8.34 -0.89 8.20
CA ILE A 175 8.34 -0.04 9.39
C ILE A 175 8.48 1.42 8.94
N GLY A 176 7.58 2.29 9.41
CA GLY A 176 7.70 3.73 9.19
C GLY A 176 8.86 4.34 9.98
N ALA A 177 9.71 5.11 9.29
CA ALA A 177 10.90 5.75 9.83
C ALA A 177 10.67 7.20 10.30
N ARG A 178 9.60 7.87 9.86
CA ARG A 178 9.36 9.32 10.15
C ARG A 178 9.42 9.66 11.63
N GLN A 179 8.70 8.95 12.47
CA GLN A 179 8.69 9.19 13.92
C GLN A 179 9.97 8.71 14.64
N ARG A 180 10.87 8.02 13.94
CA ARG A 180 12.10 7.44 14.50
C ARG A 180 13.35 8.23 14.10
N LEU A 181 13.22 9.21 13.21
CA LEU A 181 14.30 10.05 12.74
C LEU A 181 13.95 11.51 13.10
N GLN A 182 14.64 12.08 14.08
CA GLN A 182 14.29 13.38 14.66
C GLN A 182 14.33 14.52 13.63
N GLU A 183 15.22 14.40 12.64
CA GLU A 183 15.37 15.38 11.57
C GLU A 183 14.23 15.35 10.54
N LEU A 184 13.37 14.32 10.57
CA LEU A 184 12.32 14.15 9.58
C LEU A 184 10.99 14.70 10.09
N HIS A 185 10.50 15.74 9.43
CA HIS A 185 9.19 16.31 9.72
C HIS A 185 8.07 15.32 9.41
N GLU A 186 6.96 15.35 10.17
CA GLU A 186 5.82 14.45 9.94
C GLU A 186 5.23 14.59 8.53
N SER A 187 5.23 15.82 7.99
CA SER A 187 4.79 16.14 6.63
C SER A 187 5.84 15.85 5.54
N TYR A 188 6.92 15.13 5.84
CA TYR A 188 7.89 14.74 4.83
C TYR A 188 7.24 13.86 3.74
N PHE A 189 7.25 14.40 2.52
CA PHE A 189 6.58 13.83 1.35
C PHE A 189 7.24 12.56 0.82
N GLY A 190 8.58 12.51 0.81
CA GLY A 190 9.34 11.36 0.29
C GLY A 190 9.14 10.07 1.10
N ASN A 191 9.68 8.96 0.61
CA ASN A 191 9.59 7.69 1.31
C ASN A 191 10.46 7.68 2.56
N ALA A 192 9.90 7.15 3.65
CA ALA A 192 10.57 6.99 4.93
C ALA A 192 10.08 5.69 5.56
N ILE A 193 10.38 4.59 4.89
CA ILE A 193 9.97 3.23 5.26
C ILE A 193 11.17 2.29 5.17
N HIS A 194 11.24 1.33 6.09
CA HIS A 194 12.26 0.29 6.07
C HIS A 194 11.57 -1.08 6.00
N GLY A 195 11.82 -1.82 4.92
CA GLY A 195 11.35 -3.19 4.77
C GLY A 195 12.12 -4.11 5.70
N THR A 196 11.43 -4.99 6.41
CA THR A 196 12.04 -5.97 7.32
C THR A 196 11.40 -7.34 7.15
N VAL A 197 12.10 -8.35 7.65
CA VAL A 197 11.69 -9.75 7.59
C VAL A 197 11.84 -10.36 8.97
N LEU A 198 10.76 -10.93 9.48
CA LEU A 198 10.78 -11.83 10.63
C LEU A 198 10.89 -13.27 10.12
N SER A 199 11.78 -14.08 10.68
CA SER A 199 11.85 -15.51 10.37
C SER A 199 11.67 -16.36 11.63
N MET A 200 10.99 -17.49 11.49
CA MET A 200 10.71 -18.46 12.57
C MET A 200 10.57 -19.86 11.97
N LYS A 201 10.66 -20.91 12.77
CA LYS A 201 10.22 -22.24 12.30
C LYS A 201 8.70 -22.33 12.28
N ALA A 202 8.14 -23.09 11.33
CA ALA A 202 6.69 -23.28 11.25
C ALA A 202 6.10 -23.85 12.56
N LYS A 203 6.77 -24.84 13.19
CA LYS A 203 6.32 -25.41 14.47
C LYS A 203 6.35 -24.42 15.62
N GLU A 204 7.33 -23.51 15.65
CA GLU A 204 7.41 -22.47 16.69
C GLU A 204 6.21 -21.52 16.61
N LEU A 205 5.78 -21.17 15.38
CA LEU A 205 4.60 -20.34 15.17
C LEU A 205 3.30 -21.09 15.53
N LEU A 206 3.20 -22.37 15.17
CA LEU A 206 1.99 -23.17 15.36
C LEU A 206 1.76 -23.60 16.82
N GLU A 207 2.82 -24.07 17.49
CA GLU A 207 2.75 -24.69 18.82
C GLU A 207 2.91 -23.68 19.98
N GLU A 208 3.77 -22.67 19.82
CA GLU A 208 4.05 -21.70 20.89
C GLU A 208 3.13 -20.46 20.83
N GLY A 209 2.21 -20.45 19.87
CA GLY A 209 1.15 -19.46 19.74
C GLY A 209 1.60 -18.07 19.27
N ILE A 210 0.61 -17.19 19.07
CA ILE A 210 0.81 -15.84 18.53
C ILE A 210 1.65 -14.93 19.43
N GLY A 211 1.73 -15.22 20.75
CA GLY A 211 2.45 -14.40 21.72
C GLY A 211 3.96 -14.38 21.47
N LYS A 212 4.56 -15.52 21.15
CA LYS A 212 6.00 -15.60 20.80
C LYS A 212 6.28 -14.88 19.49
N ALA A 213 5.46 -15.09 18.47
CA ALA A 213 5.59 -14.40 17.19
C ALA A 213 5.46 -12.87 17.35
N ALA A 214 4.48 -12.41 18.13
CA ALA A 214 4.29 -10.98 18.43
C ALA A 214 5.48 -10.40 19.19
N LEU A 215 6.03 -11.14 20.16
CA LEU A 215 7.24 -10.72 20.89
C LEU A 215 8.45 -10.60 19.97
N GLN A 216 8.66 -11.54 19.05
CA GLN A 216 9.76 -11.47 18.09
C GLN A 216 9.56 -10.32 17.09
N MET A 217 8.34 -10.14 16.58
CA MET A 217 7.98 -9.01 15.74
C MET A 217 8.26 -7.69 16.45
N ASN A 218 7.89 -7.59 17.73
CA ASN A 218 8.17 -6.42 18.56
C ASN A 218 9.66 -6.14 18.71
N ARG A 219 10.49 -7.17 18.94
CA ARG A 219 11.96 -7.05 19.01
C ARG A 219 12.54 -6.54 17.70
N VAL A 220 12.10 -7.07 16.56
CA VAL A 220 12.52 -6.61 15.22
C VAL A 220 12.16 -5.14 15.02
N ILE A 221 10.95 -4.73 15.42
CA ILE A 221 10.50 -3.34 15.30
C ILE A 221 11.26 -2.41 16.25
N ALA A 222 11.54 -2.83 17.48
CA ALA A 222 12.26 -2.07 18.48
C ALA A 222 13.75 -1.90 18.12
N ALA A 223 14.34 -2.87 17.42
CA ALA A 223 15.70 -2.78 16.92
C ALA A 223 15.88 -1.68 15.84
N MET A 224 14.78 -1.26 15.19
CA MET A 224 14.77 -0.15 14.24
C MET A 224 14.84 1.19 14.96
N THR A 225 16.05 1.53 15.40
CA THR A 225 16.40 2.80 16.07
C THR A 225 16.81 3.86 15.06
N GLU A 226 16.83 5.12 15.50
CA GLU A 226 17.38 6.25 14.73
C GLU A 226 18.78 5.94 14.18
N GLN A 227 19.67 5.40 15.03
CA GLN A 227 21.02 5.03 14.64
C GLN A 227 21.03 3.96 13.55
N SER A 228 20.17 2.94 13.65
CA SER A 228 20.07 1.90 12.62
C SER A 228 19.60 2.44 11.27
N LEU A 229 18.66 3.40 11.28
CA LEU A 229 18.16 4.07 10.08
C LEU A 229 19.25 4.94 9.44
N LYS A 230 19.99 5.71 10.24
CA LYS A 230 21.15 6.50 9.76
C LYS A 230 22.25 5.62 9.20
N SER A 231 22.59 4.52 9.89
CA SER A 231 23.55 3.53 9.39
C SER A 231 23.11 2.90 8.08
N PHE A 232 21.82 2.62 7.92
CA PHE A 232 21.26 2.15 6.65
C PHE A 232 21.51 3.17 5.52
N LEU A 233 21.16 4.45 5.72
CA LEU A 233 21.33 5.50 4.71
C LEU A 233 22.79 5.62 4.25
N VAL A 234 23.75 5.56 5.19
CA VAL A 234 25.18 5.59 4.87
C VAL A 234 25.61 4.32 4.11
N SER A 235 25.24 3.13 4.61
CA SER A 235 25.62 1.87 3.98
C SER A 235 25.03 1.69 2.58
N TRP A 236 23.82 2.20 2.36
CA TRP A 236 23.13 2.10 1.08
C TRP A 236 23.80 2.99 0.04
N ALA A 237 24.18 4.22 0.41
CA ALA A 237 24.93 5.10 -0.49
C ALA A 237 26.28 4.49 -0.92
N ALA A 238 26.94 3.73 -0.04
CA ALA A 238 28.19 3.04 -0.35
C ALA A 238 28.01 1.77 -1.22
N SER A 239 26.84 1.13 -1.18
CA SER A 239 26.53 -0.07 -1.97
C SER A 239 25.03 -0.13 -2.29
N PRO A 240 24.55 0.64 -3.28
CA PRO A 240 23.14 0.81 -3.54
C PRO A 240 22.53 -0.50 -4.03
N ARG A 241 21.45 -0.93 -3.35
CA ARG A 241 20.66 -2.10 -3.72
C ARG A 241 19.19 -1.73 -3.76
N MET A 242 18.57 -1.93 -4.91
CA MET A 242 17.12 -1.73 -5.05
C MET A 242 16.35 -2.96 -4.55
N ALA A 243 15.10 -2.74 -4.16
CA ALA A 243 14.21 -3.81 -3.75
C ALA A 243 13.90 -4.73 -4.93
N SER A 244 13.85 -6.04 -4.65
CA SER A 244 13.46 -7.07 -5.60
C SER A 244 12.22 -7.80 -5.10
N MET A 245 11.20 -7.90 -5.95
CA MET A 245 9.99 -8.68 -5.65
C MET A 245 10.24 -10.20 -5.69
N ALA A 246 11.40 -10.66 -6.18
CA ALA A 246 11.70 -12.09 -6.30
C ALA A 246 11.66 -12.81 -4.94
N PHE A 247 12.06 -12.15 -3.85
CA PHE A 247 12.02 -12.77 -2.52
C PHE A 247 10.59 -13.07 -2.06
N VAL A 248 9.65 -12.12 -2.26
CA VAL A 248 8.27 -12.24 -1.78
C VAL A 248 7.33 -12.98 -2.74
N THR A 249 7.71 -13.13 -4.01
CA THR A 249 6.85 -13.78 -5.03
C THR A 249 7.24 -15.22 -5.34
N ASN A 250 8.41 -15.68 -4.91
CA ASN A 250 8.99 -16.95 -5.36
C ASN A 250 9.09 -18.01 -4.24
N MET A 251 8.41 -17.81 -3.11
CA MET A 251 8.50 -18.68 -1.94
C MET A 251 7.12 -18.94 -1.33
N SER A 252 6.71 -20.22 -1.28
CA SER A 252 5.54 -20.69 -0.50
C SER A 252 5.68 -20.53 1.03
N LYS A 253 6.81 -19.95 1.47
CA LYS A 253 7.20 -19.81 2.88
C LYS A 253 7.17 -18.34 3.34
N VAL A 254 6.80 -17.40 2.47
CA VAL A 254 6.79 -15.96 2.77
C VAL A 254 5.35 -15.48 2.77
N LEU A 255 4.91 -14.90 3.88
CA LEU A 255 3.69 -14.09 3.94
C LEU A 255 4.09 -12.63 4.05
N SER A 256 3.54 -11.76 3.21
CA SER A 256 3.83 -10.33 3.26
C SER A 256 2.59 -9.52 3.64
N VAL A 257 2.82 -8.43 4.36
CA VAL A 257 1.80 -7.43 4.63
C VAL A 257 2.26 -6.05 4.18
N ASN A 258 1.38 -5.39 3.43
CA ASN A 258 1.55 -3.99 3.05
C ASN A 258 0.40 -3.16 3.61
N SER A 259 0.55 -1.84 3.51
CA SER A 259 -0.40 -0.87 4.05
C SER A 259 -0.44 -0.93 5.57
N SER A 260 -1.28 -0.09 6.13
CA SER A 260 -1.48 0.04 7.56
C SER A 260 -2.92 0.48 7.77
N PRO A 261 -3.63 -0.04 8.79
CA PRO A 261 -4.96 0.44 9.10
C PRO A 261 -4.95 1.86 9.66
N TRP A 262 -3.79 2.44 9.91
CA TRP A 262 -3.65 3.84 10.32
C TRP A 262 -3.67 4.82 9.14
N PHE A 263 -3.72 4.32 7.90
CA PHE A 263 -3.98 5.18 6.76
C PHE A 263 -5.46 5.54 6.79
N ASN A 264 -5.77 6.81 7.06
CA ASN A 264 -7.13 7.31 7.18
C ASN A 264 -7.83 7.36 5.82
N MET A 265 -8.22 6.19 5.30
CA MET A 265 -8.90 6.07 4.02
C MET A 265 -10.34 6.59 4.13
N TYR A 266 -11.02 6.33 5.24
CA TYR A 266 -12.42 6.75 5.46
C TYR A 266 -12.60 8.23 5.85
N GLY A 267 -11.52 8.94 6.14
CA GLY A 267 -11.55 10.38 6.41
C GLY A 267 -11.63 11.28 5.18
N ASN A 268 -11.51 10.72 3.97
CA ASN A 268 -11.56 11.47 2.73
C ASN A 268 -12.99 11.88 2.39
N ASP A 269 -13.36 13.14 2.63
CA ASP A 269 -14.67 13.70 2.25
C ASP A 269 -14.50 14.82 1.22
N PHE A 270 -15.05 14.60 0.03
CA PHE A 270 -15.01 15.55 -1.08
C PHE A 270 -16.26 16.45 -1.14
N GLY A 271 -17.09 16.44 -0.10
CA GLY A 271 -18.29 17.28 0.03
C GLY A 271 -19.62 16.55 -0.17
N TRP A 272 -19.60 15.24 -0.49
CA TRP A 272 -20.80 14.39 -0.57
C TRP A 272 -20.78 13.20 0.38
N GLY A 273 -19.90 13.24 1.38
CA GLY A 273 -19.77 12.22 2.40
C GLY A 273 -18.51 11.39 2.26
N LYS A 274 -18.31 10.54 3.26
CA LYS A 274 -17.15 9.66 3.41
C LYS A 274 -17.24 8.42 2.51
N PRO A 275 -16.10 7.74 2.25
CA PRO A 275 -16.13 6.45 1.58
C PRO A 275 -16.89 5.43 2.43
N ILE A 276 -17.53 4.49 1.76
CA ILE A 276 -18.26 3.36 2.37
C ILE A 276 -17.51 2.03 2.23
N ALA A 277 -16.46 1.98 1.40
CA ALA A 277 -15.54 0.86 1.31
C ALA A 277 -14.21 1.28 0.67
N VAL A 278 -13.15 0.51 0.96
CA VAL A 278 -11.83 0.66 0.35
C VAL A 278 -11.44 -0.62 -0.39
N ARG A 279 -10.79 -0.50 -1.56
CA ARG A 279 -10.24 -1.63 -2.33
C ARG A 279 -8.83 -1.33 -2.82
N SER A 280 -8.04 -2.36 -3.10
CA SER A 280 -6.74 -2.22 -3.77
C SER A 280 -6.73 -2.77 -5.20
N GLY A 281 -5.88 -2.18 -6.04
CA GLY A 281 -5.69 -2.61 -7.43
C GLY A 281 -4.81 -3.85 -7.60
N PRO A 282 -4.79 -4.46 -8.81
CA PRO A 282 -4.19 -5.78 -9.04
C PRO A 282 -2.66 -5.83 -8.99
N GLU A 283 -1.96 -4.74 -9.26
CA GLU A 283 -0.51 -4.76 -9.56
C GLU A 283 0.40 -5.32 -8.46
N LEU A 284 -0.07 -5.22 -7.23
CA LEU A 284 0.66 -5.71 -6.09
C LEU A 284 -0.02 -6.90 -5.44
N LYS A 285 -0.89 -7.60 -6.17
CA LYS A 285 -1.59 -8.80 -5.70
C LYS A 285 -0.87 -10.06 -6.19
N TYR A 286 -0.08 -10.65 -5.31
CA TYR A 286 0.54 -11.97 -5.46
C TYR A 286 0.06 -12.90 -4.34
N ASP A 287 0.29 -14.21 -4.52
CA ASP A 287 -0.04 -15.21 -3.49
C ASP A 287 0.71 -14.93 -2.18
N ALA A 288 0.15 -15.35 -1.04
CA ALA A 288 0.69 -15.06 0.29
C ALA A 288 0.90 -13.55 0.55
N LYS A 289 -0.08 -12.74 0.15
CA LYS A 289 -0.10 -11.31 0.47
C LYS A 289 -1.36 -10.89 1.22
N THR A 290 -1.17 -10.04 2.22
CA THR A 290 -2.24 -9.28 2.87
C THR A 290 -2.06 -7.77 2.70
N THR A 291 -3.17 -7.04 2.67
CA THR A 291 -3.22 -5.57 2.68
C THR A 291 -4.16 -5.10 3.78
N LEU A 292 -3.67 -4.27 4.69
CA LEU A 292 -4.47 -3.75 5.81
C LEU A 292 -5.11 -2.40 5.49
N PHE A 293 -6.32 -2.19 6.00
CA PHE A 293 -7.02 -0.91 6.02
C PHE A 293 -7.67 -0.70 7.38
N CYS A 294 -7.91 0.56 7.77
CA CYS A 294 -8.92 0.84 8.79
C CYS A 294 -10.21 0.21 8.28
N GLY A 295 -10.98 -0.43 9.14
CA GLY A 295 -12.31 -0.90 8.77
C GLY A 295 -13.32 0.24 8.77
N ALA A 296 -14.47 0.00 8.14
CA ALA A 296 -15.52 1.01 8.01
C ALA A 296 -16.16 1.37 9.37
N GLU A 297 -16.17 0.42 10.30
CA GLU A 297 -16.64 0.61 11.66
C GLU A 297 -15.49 1.05 12.58
N GLU A 298 -15.79 1.91 13.56
CA GLU A 298 -14.78 2.38 14.50
C GLU A 298 -14.14 1.21 15.25
N GLY A 299 -12.80 1.15 15.22
CA GLY A 299 -12.03 0.08 15.86
C GLY A 299 -11.88 -1.21 15.04
N SER A 300 -12.59 -1.34 13.91
CA SER A 300 -12.44 -2.48 12.99
C SER A 300 -11.22 -2.34 12.07
N ILE A 301 -10.75 -3.47 11.52
CA ILE A 301 -9.64 -3.54 10.57
C ILE A 301 -10.06 -4.43 9.41
N ASP A 302 -9.98 -3.92 8.18
CA ASP A 302 -10.22 -4.73 6.99
C ASP A 302 -8.90 -5.35 6.52
N ILE A 303 -8.91 -6.66 6.27
CA ILE A 303 -7.78 -7.39 5.68
C ILE A 303 -8.17 -7.87 4.29
N GLU A 304 -7.50 -7.35 3.27
CA GLU A 304 -7.60 -7.90 1.92
C GLU A 304 -6.47 -8.92 1.71
N ALA A 305 -6.83 -10.20 1.66
CA ALA A 305 -5.89 -11.31 1.47
C ALA A 305 -5.93 -11.84 0.02
N ARG A 306 -4.76 -12.05 -0.57
CA ARG A 306 -4.58 -12.87 -1.77
C ARG A 306 -3.77 -14.09 -1.42
N LEU A 307 -4.48 -15.21 -1.42
CA LEU A 307 -3.96 -16.54 -1.14
C LEU A 307 -4.41 -17.49 -2.27
N SER A 308 -3.75 -18.63 -2.41
CA SER A 308 -4.20 -19.70 -3.29
C SER A 308 -5.62 -20.14 -2.91
N LEU A 309 -6.36 -20.65 -3.89
CA LEU A 309 -7.73 -21.10 -3.66
C LEU A 309 -7.77 -22.19 -2.58
N GLU A 310 -6.81 -23.12 -2.63
CA GLU A 310 -6.68 -24.20 -1.65
C GLU A 310 -6.47 -23.66 -0.23
N THR A 311 -5.64 -22.62 -0.08
CA THR A 311 -5.41 -21.98 1.23
C THR A 311 -6.67 -21.27 1.71
N LEU A 312 -7.38 -20.57 0.83
CA LEU A 312 -8.64 -19.88 1.19
C LEU A 312 -9.71 -20.86 1.63
N GLU A 313 -9.88 -21.97 0.92
CA GLU A 313 -10.83 -23.03 1.26
C GLU A 313 -10.47 -23.69 2.59
N ALA A 314 -9.18 -23.96 2.84
CA ALA A 314 -8.73 -24.50 4.12
C ALA A 314 -9.00 -23.52 5.28
N MET A 315 -8.66 -22.23 5.11
CA MET A 315 -8.93 -21.20 6.11
C MET A 315 -10.42 -20.98 6.37
N ALA A 316 -11.29 -21.10 5.37
CA ALA A 316 -12.74 -20.99 5.56
C ALA A 316 -13.33 -22.14 6.41
N ASN A 317 -12.62 -23.26 6.53
CA ASN A 317 -13.00 -24.40 7.36
C ASN A 317 -12.25 -24.43 8.72
N ASP A 318 -11.42 -23.42 9.00
CA ASP A 318 -10.64 -23.32 10.23
C ASP A 318 -11.44 -22.57 11.30
N GLU A 319 -12.01 -23.30 12.26
CA GLU A 319 -12.85 -22.72 13.33
C GLU A 319 -12.14 -21.62 14.11
N GLU A 320 -10.85 -21.77 14.43
CA GLU A 320 -10.10 -20.77 15.18
C GLU A 320 -9.90 -19.48 14.37
N PHE A 321 -9.75 -19.59 13.05
CA PHE A 321 -9.71 -18.41 12.18
C PHE A 321 -11.09 -17.77 12.06
N MET A 322 -12.13 -18.57 11.80
CA MET A 322 -13.48 -18.08 11.54
C MET A 322 -14.14 -17.43 12.78
N ASP A 323 -13.80 -17.86 13.99
CA ASP A 323 -14.23 -17.22 15.24
C ASP A 323 -13.75 -15.75 15.38
N SER A 324 -12.74 -15.35 14.60
CA SER A 324 -12.13 -14.02 14.64
C SER A 324 -12.50 -13.11 13.46
N VAL A 325 -13.26 -13.62 12.48
CA VAL A 325 -13.57 -12.91 11.22
C VAL A 325 -15.06 -12.57 11.15
N ALA A 326 -15.37 -11.31 10.85
CA ALA A 326 -16.71 -10.85 10.51
C ALA A 326 -16.80 -10.56 9.00
N PHE A 327 -17.94 -10.90 8.37
CA PHE A 327 -18.23 -10.66 6.95
C PHE A 327 -19.24 -9.53 6.75
#